data_AF-A0A0F8YVM2-F1
#
_entry.id   AF-A0A0F8YVM2-F1
#
_cell.length_a   1.000
_cell.length_b   1.000
_cell.length_c   1.000
_cell.angle_alpha   90.00
_cell.angle_beta   90.00
_cell.angle_gamma   90.00
#
_symmetry.space_group_name_H-M   'P 1'
#
loop_
_entity.id
_entity.type
_entity.pdbx_description
1 polymer ?
#
loop_
_entity_poly.entity_id
_entity_poly.type
_entity_poly.pdbx_seq_one_letter_code
_entity_poly.pdbx_strand_id
1 'polypeptide(L)'
;MCPTHVHQAYDRETLEAWAQSGVTTVRDSGSDGDPSDLYAFRDEASQDRRYARLVALGPIITIPGGYGSRPVTSIEHARQMVTALLDDGADLIKIGIEDDLQGRRWPMLSAEEIT
;
A
#
# COMPACT_ATOMS: atom_id res chain seq x y z
N MET A 1 -2.41 8.77 -18.48
CA MET A 1 -1.31 7.86 -18.11
C MET A 1 -1.56 7.34 -16.69
N CYS A 2 -1.15 6.12 -16.35
CA CYS A 2 -1.39 5.52 -15.01
C CYS A 2 -0.08 5.00 -14.40
N PRO A 3 0.62 5.79 -13.58
CA PRO A 3 1.78 5.33 -12.82
C PRO A 3 1.38 4.21 -11.84
N THR A 4 2.11 3.11 -11.85
CA THR A 4 1.81 1.92 -11.05
C THR A 4 2.54 1.86 -9.70
N HIS A 5 3.46 2.80 -9.44
CA HIS A 5 4.23 2.90 -8.21
C HIS A 5 4.58 4.37 -7.96
N VAL A 6 3.88 5.02 -7.02
CA VAL A 6 4.21 6.36 -6.55
C VAL A 6 4.30 6.38 -5.02
N HIS A 7 4.80 7.48 -4.48
CA HIS A 7 4.70 7.84 -3.07
C HIS A 7 4.03 9.21 -2.97
N GLN A 8 3.54 9.56 -1.78
CA GLN A 8 2.94 10.85 -1.46
C GLN A 8 1.60 11.12 -2.16
N ALA A 9 0.85 10.07 -2.53
CA ALA A 9 -0.44 10.26 -3.18
C ALA A 9 -1.57 10.67 -2.22
N TYR A 10 -1.33 10.64 -0.90
CA TYR A 10 -2.27 11.09 0.14
C TYR A 10 -2.18 12.60 0.38
N ASP A 11 -2.10 13.37 -0.71
CA ASP A 11 -2.02 14.83 -0.71
C ASP A 11 -2.81 15.40 -1.89
N ARG A 12 -3.71 16.35 -1.62
CA ARG A 12 -4.66 16.84 -2.64
C ARG A 12 -3.96 17.67 -3.71
N GLU A 13 -2.96 18.47 -3.33
CA GLU A 13 -2.20 19.29 -4.28
C GLU A 13 -1.42 18.40 -5.26
N THR A 14 -0.82 17.33 -4.75
CA THR A 14 -0.12 16.32 -5.56
C THR A 14 -1.07 15.60 -6.51
N LEU A 15 -2.24 15.16 -6.03
CA LEU A 15 -3.24 14.52 -6.88
C LEU A 15 -3.79 15.44 -7.97
N GLU A 16 -3.97 16.73 -7.67
CA GLU A 16 -4.39 17.74 -8.65
C GLU A 16 -3.30 18.00 -9.71
N ALA A 17 -2.04 18.17 -9.27
CA ALA A 17 -0.92 18.37 -10.17
C ALA A 17 -0.75 17.21 -11.16
N TRP A 18 -0.90 15.96 -10.68
CA TRP A 18 -0.90 14.78 -11.53
C TRP A 18 -2.08 14.76 -12.52
N ALA A 19 -3.29 15.11 -12.08
CA ALA A 19 -4.44 15.21 -12.97
C ALA A 19 -4.21 16.24 -14.09
N GLN A 20 -3.69 17.42 -13.74
CA GLN A 20 -3.36 18.47 -14.71
C GLN A 20 -2.27 18.05 -15.70
N SER A 21 -1.37 17.15 -15.31
CA SER A 21 -0.35 16.56 -16.21
C SER A 21 -0.86 15.36 -17.02
N GLY A 22 -2.16 15.04 -16.97
CA GLY A 22 -2.77 13.93 -17.72
C GLY A 22 -2.63 12.55 -17.04
N VAL A 23 -2.22 12.50 -15.78
CA VAL A 23 -2.27 11.28 -14.96
C VAL A 23 -3.63 11.17 -14.30
N THR A 24 -4.39 10.14 -14.64
CA THR A 24 -5.79 10.00 -14.21
C THR A 24 -5.98 9.00 -13.08
N THR A 25 -4.98 8.15 -12.81
CA THR A 25 -5.01 7.17 -11.73
C THR A 25 -3.59 6.89 -11.26
N VAL A 26 -3.41 6.80 -9.95
CA VAL A 26 -2.14 6.49 -9.28
C VAL A 26 -2.33 5.41 -8.22
N ARG A 27 -1.26 4.66 -7.98
CA ARG A 27 -1.18 3.64 -6.93
C ARG A 27 -0.05 4.00 -5.96
N ASP A 28 -0.40 4.36 -4.74
CA ASP A 28 0.60 4.67 -3.71
C ASP A 28 1.20 3.37 -3.13
N SER A 29 2.50 3.19 -3.27
CA SER A 29 3.17 1.92 -2.97
C SER A 29 3.75 1.83 -1.57
N GLY A 30 3.44 2.78 -0.69
CA GLY A 30 3.80 2.72 0.72
C GLY A 30 3.59 4.06 1.39
N SER A 31 2.71 4.08 2.38
CA SER A 31 2.47 5.19 3.30
C SER A 31 2.53 4.66 4.74
N ASP A 32 3.14 5.43 5.63
CA ASP A 32 3.30 5.10 7.05
C ASP A 32 2.12 5.56 7.93
N GLY A 33 1.02 6.00 7.29
CA GLY A 33 -0.19 6.46 7.98
C GLY A 33 -1.08 5.34 8.52
N ASP A 34 -2.05 5.70 9.36
CA ASP A 34 -3.09 4.76 9.79
C ASP A 34 -3.95 4.34 8.57
N PRO A 35 -4.13 3.02 8.32
CA PRO A 35 -4.87 2.57 7.14
C PRO A 35 -6.27 3.15 7.01
N SER A 36 -7.00 3.33 8.11
CA SER A 36 -8.37 3.85 8.06
C SER A 36 -8.41 5.31 7.59
N ASP A 37 -7.48 6.13 8.06
CA ASP A 37 -7.34 7.52 7.62
C ASP A 37 -6.96 7.60 6.14
N LEU A 38 -6.09 6.71 5.68
CA LEU A 38 -5.67 6.63 4.28
C LEU A 38 -6.83 6.25 3.35
N TYR A 39 -7.64 5.28 3.74
CA TYR A 39 -8.81 4.86 2.95
C TYR A 39 -9.90 5.94 2.94
N ALA A 40 -10.14 6.59 4.08
CA ALA A 40 -11.07 7.72 4.16
C ALA A 40 -10.62 8.88 3.25
N PHE A 41 -9.33 9.23 3.26
CA PHE A 41 -8.77 10.23 2.36
C PHE A 41 -9.00 9.85 0.88
N ARG A 42 -8.73 8.59 0.51
CA ARG A 42 -8.96 8.08 -0.85
C ARG A 42 -10.42 8.24 -1.24
N ASP A 43 -11.35 7.83 -0.36
CA ASP A 43 -12.79 7.90 -0.61
C ASP A 43 -13.25 9.35 -0.81
N GLU A 44 -12.81 10.27 0.05
CA GLU A 44 -13.11 11.69 -0.09
C GLU A 44 -12.53 12.31 -1.36
N ALA A 45 -11.25 12.04 -1.66
CA ALA A 45 -10.59 12.55 -2.86
C ALA A 45 -11.26 12.04 -4.14
N SER A 46 -11.78 10.81 -4.14
CA SER A 46 -12.46 10.22 -5.30
C SER A 46 -13.74 10.96 -5.72
N GLN A 47 -14.32 11.78 -4.83
CA GLN A 47 -15.52 12.57 -5.13
C GLN A 47 -15.24 13.81 -5.98
N ASP A 48 -13.98 14.25 -6.07
CA ASP A 48 -13.59 15.45 -6.82
C ASP A 48 -12.81 15.09 -8.09
N ARG A 49 -13.38 15.47 -9.23
CA ARG A 49 -12.80 15.18 -10.57
C ARG A 49 -11.54 15.98 -10.88
N ARG A 50 -11.17 16.94 -10.04
CA ARG A 50 -9.89 17.68 -10.17
C ARG A 50 -8.69 16.83 -9.77
N TYR A 51 -8.90 15.76 -9.00
CA TYR A 51 -7.83 14.91 -8.49
C TYR A 51 -7.64 13.66 -9.35
N ALA A 52 -6.39 13.20 -9.48
CA ALA A 52 -6.11 11.87 -9.99
C ALA A 52 -6.73 10.83 -9.06
N ARG A 53 -7.33 9.77 -9.62
CA ARG A 53 -7.91 8.70 -8.79
C ARG A 53 -6.79 7.98 -8.03
N LEU A 54 -6.92 7.90 -6.71
CA LEU A 54 -6.02 7.14 -5.87
C LEU A 54 -6.50 5.70 -5.70
N VAL A 55 -5.59 4.74 -5.87
CA VAL A 55 -5.73 3.35 -5.45
C VAL A 55 -4.90 3.16 -4.17
N ALA A 56 -5.56 2.85 -3.07
CA ALA A 56 -4.97 2.79 -1.74
C ALA A 56 -4.48 1.37 -1.41
N LEU A 57 -3.20 1.25 -1.06
CA LEU A 57 -2.62 0.01 -0.59
C LEU A 57 -2.80 -0.12 0.92
N GLY A 58 -3.00 -1.35 1.37
CA GLY A 58 -2.75 -1.68 2.76
C GLY A 58 -1.25 -1.61 3.12
N PRO A 59 -0.93 -1.67 4.42
CA PRO A 59 0.45 -1.70 4.88
C PRO A 59 1.20 -2.90 4.29
N ILE A 60 2.53 -2.80 4.19
CA ILE A 60 3.36 -3.89 3.67
C ILE A 60 3.38 -5.02 4.70
N ILE A 61 2.74 -6.13 4.35
CA ILE A 61 2.73 -7.37 5.14
C ILE A 61 4.11 -8.03 5.04
N THR A 62 4.65 -8.48 6.16
CA THR A 62 5.98 -9.09 6.23
C THR A 62 6.05 -10.10 7.39
N ILE A 63 7.21 -10.70 7.64
CA ILE A 63 7.47 -11.51 8.83
C ILE A 63 8.09 -10.66 9.95
N PRO A 64 8.12 -11.14 11.22
CA PRO A 64 8.84 -10.44 12.28
C PRO A 64 10.28 -10.11 11.89
N GLY A 65 10.62 -8.82 11.90
CA GLY A 65 11.93 -8.30 11.51
C GLY A 65 12.17 -8.15 10.00
N GLY A 66 11.22 -8.58 9.16
CA GLY A 66 11.26 -8.47 7.71
C GLY A 66 11.04 -7.05 7.16
N TYR A 67 11.10 -6.89 5.85
CA TYR A 67 10.85 -5.61 5.18
C TYR A 67 9.35 -5.32 5.09
N GLY A 68 8.87 -4.39 5.92
CA GLY A 68 7.48 -3.96 5.95
C GLY A 68 7.08 -3.42 7.32
N SER A 69 5.81 -3.03 7.46
CA SER A 69 5.28 -2.44 8.68
C SER A 69 4.29 -3.33 9.42
N ARG A 70 3.83 -4.43 8.80
CA ARG A 70 2.82 -5.33 9.37
C ARG A 70 3.33 -6.77 9.46
N PRO A 71 3.99 -7.18 10.57
CA PRO A 71 4.50 -8.53 10.71
C PRO A 71 3.36 -9.53 10.97
N VAL A 72 3.40 -10.68 10.30
CA VAL A 72 2.52 -11.84 10.52
C VAL A 72 3.35 -13.04 10.95
N THR A 73 2.81 -13.86 11.86
CA THR A 73 3.56 -14.90 12.58
C THR A 73 3.12 -16.32 12.22
N SER A 74 2.07 -16.45 11.40
CA SER A 74 1.55 -17.73 10.91
C SER A 74 0.67 -17.50 9.69
N ILE A 75 0.40 -18.56 8.93
CA ILE A 75 -0.53 -18.53 7.78
C ILE A 75 -1.92 -18.06 8.21
N GLU A 76 -2.41 -18.53 9.37
CA GLU A 76 -3.73 -18.14 9.87
C GLU A 76 -3.79 -16.65 10.24
N HIS A 77 -2.74 -16.13 10.90
CA HIS A 77 -2.63 -14.71 11.18
C HIS A 77 -2.55 -13.90 9.88
N ALA A 78 -1.81 -14.37 8.87
CA ALA A 78 -1.75 -13.73 7.56
C ALA A 78 -3.12 -13.66 6.88
N ARG A 79 -3.90 -14.74 6.91
CA ARG A 79 -5.27 -14.77 6.37
C ARG A 79 -6.17 -13.77 7.08
N GLN A 80 -6.18 -13.78 8.41
CA GLN A 80 -6.99 -12.86 9.21
C GLN A 80 -6.63 -11.40 8.94
N MET A 81 -5.33 -11.08 8.85
CA MET A 81 -4.84 -9.74 8.54
C MET A 81 -5.27 -9.28 7.15
N VAL A 82 -5.11 -10.13 6.13
CA VAL A 82 -5.51 -9.81 4.75
C VAL A 82 -7.01 -9.56 4.67
N THR A 83 -7.83 -10.42 5.28
CA THR A 83 -9.28 -10.24 5.31
C THR A 83 -9.64 -8.92 5.98
N ALA A 84 -9.06 -8.61 7.15
CA ALA A 84 -9.32 -7.36 7.85
C ALA A 84 -8.96 -6.14 7.00
N LEU A 85 -7.81 -6.14 6.32
CA LEU A 85 -7.40 -5.03 5.47
C LEU A 85 -8.32 -4.82 4.27
N LEU A 86 -8.82 -5.90 3.67
CA LEU A 86 -9.78 -5.83 2.58
C LEU A 86 -11.14 -5.32 3.07
N ASP A 87 -11.60 -5.80 4.24
CA ASP A 87 -12.83 -5.34 4.88
C ASP A 87 -12.76 -3.86 5.27
N ASP A 88 -11.59 -3.38 5.70
CA ASP A 88 -11.32 -1.97 6.01
C ASP A 88 -11.27 -1.08 4.75
N GLY A 89 -11.12 -1.66 3.55
CA GLY A 89 -11.20 -0.94 2.28
C GLY A 89 -9.91 -0.83 1.48
N ALA A 90 -8.88 -1.63 1.80
CA ALA A 90 -7.67 -1.72 0.98
C ALA A 90 -8.01 -2.17 -0.44
N ASP A 91 -7.52 -1.46 -1.45
CA ASP A 91 -7.66 -1.89 -2.85
C ASP A 91 -6.67 -3.01 -3.19
N LEU A 92 -5.50 -2.98 -2.54
CA LEU A 92 -4.35 -3.82 -2.87
C LEU A 92 -3.58 -4.21 -1.61
N ILE A 93 -3.21 -5.49 -1.54
CA ILE A 93 -2.30 -6.04 -0.53
C ILE A 93 -0.88 -6.06 -1.11
N LYS A 94 0.11 -5.69 -0.29
CA LYS A 94 1.53 -5.75 -0.65
C LYS A 94 2.27 -6.60 0.37
N ILE A 95 3.09 -7.52 -0.13
CA ILE A 95 3.91 -8.42 0.67
C ILE A 95 5.37 -8.02 0.44
N GLY A 96 6.11 -7.85 1.53
CA GLY A 96 7.54 -7.58 1.51
C GLY A 96 8.33 -8.87 1.29
N ILE A 97 8.83 -9.06 0.08
CA ILE A 97 9.80 -10.11 -0.26
C ILE A 97 11.09 -9.37 -0.62
N GLU A 98 11.93 -9.14 0.39
CA GLU A 98 13.18 -8.40 0.27
C GLU A 98 14.18 -8.96 1.28
N ASP A 99 15.31 -9.47 0.80
CA ASP A 99 16.43 -9.96 1.63
C ASP A 99 17.60 -8.98 1.69
N ASP A 100 17.80 -8.12 0.69
CA ASP A 100 18.89 -7.15 0.63
C ASP A 100 18.54 -5.91 -0.21
N LEU A 101 18.29 -4.81 0.50
CA LEU A 101 18.05 -3.49 -0.05
C LEU A 101 19.07 -2.51 0.56
N GLN A 102 19.89 -1.93 -0.32
CA GLN A 102 20.91 -0.93 0.05
C GLN A 102 21.88 -1.41 1.14
N GLY A 103 22.21 -2.70 1.17
CA GLY A 103 23.18 -3.28 2.10
C GLY A 103 22.62 -3.57 3.51
N ARG A 104 21.33 -3.35 3.73
CA ARG A 104 20.62 -3.87 4.89
C ARG A 104 20.01 -5.21 4.52
N ARG A 105 20.11 -6.18 5.43
CA ARG A 105 19.50 -7.50 5.25
C ARG A 105 18.27 -7.66 6.11
N TRP A 106 17.26 -8.32 5.57
CA TRP A 106 16.02 -8.67 6.27
C TRP A 106 15.78 -10.17 6.23
N PRO A 107 15.17 -10.74 7.29
CA PRO A 107 14.59 -12.08 7.21
C PRO A 107 13.50 -12.11 6.13
N MET A 108 13.49 -13.17 5.32
CA MET A 108 12.44 -13.41 4.31
C MET A 108 11.49 -14.54 4.72
N LEU A 109 10.26 -14.46 4.21
CA LEU A 109 9.36 -15.61 4.10
C LEU A 109 10.07 -16.74 3.34
N SER A 110 9.89 -17.97 3.79
CA SER A 110 10.26 -19.15 3.01
C SER A 110 9.38 -19.25 1.76
N ALA A 111 9.85 -19.96 0.73
CA ALA A 111 9.08 -20.15 -0.51
C ALA A 111 7.69 -20.78 -0.25
N GLU A 112 7.60 -21.69 0.72
CA GLU A 112 6.34 -22.34 1.12
C GLU A 112 5.34 -21.38 1.77
N GLU A 113 5.79 -20.27 2.36
CA GLU A 113 4.91 -19.26 2.94
C GLU A 113 4.42 -18.23 1.90
N ILE A 114 4.96 -18.26 0.69
CA ILE A 114 4.64 -17.34 -0.42
C ILE A 114 3.62 -17.95 -1.41
N THR A 115 3.45 -19.27 -1.45
CA THR A 115 2.57 -20.01 -2.38
C THR A 115 1.39 -20.68 -1.69
#